data_AF-A0A7D6E5K7-F1
#
_entry.id   AF-A0A7D6E5K7-F1
#
_cell.length_a   1.000
_cell.length_b   1.000
_cell.length_c   1.000
_cell.angle_alpha   90.00
_cell.angle_beta   90.00
_cell.angle_gamma   90.00
#
_symmetry.space_group_name_H-M   'P 1'
#
loop_
_entity.id
_entity.type
_entity.pdbx_description
1 polymer ?
#
loop_
_entity_poly.entity_id
_entity_poly.type
_entity_poly.pdbx_seq_one_letter_code
_entity_poly.pdbx_strand_id
1 'polypeptide(L)'
;MSTTRQHIDDQDPAAWAALVKSAAADSVAAAQRLGQRPPTELVALAAMSERELVEQRNRFGPGRKRLSPAMRLVEADHMRVLAEQQTQEAQQGRKDAEAAAAMARAEAEQSARAASAARERVREVQAQAALKEAQWATEREAAAKAAEQREAERAAERASAQRALEQVRAELVKVRADAKAELAAAKEQFNAAEARAEQRMGERATERATAREAFEQVRAELEKVRADAKAEVAAAKEQASAAEARAEQRIAERAAAKGTAQRALEQVRAELERIRADAAAEVAAARGQATAQITSAHRAAETEVARVRAELEQLRQASATELAAAREQADAQLTAVRKAAEAEVKHARTQAEDAAAAVAHAHAEIEQLRADSAAELTKTREAAQAEVAEARAVAAEAAQAALEAQSTQATPSADASPHLLTLPIPPLGLSAHTGPIELAVSTVRELDRILEAGASEGGPARRPIDVETVRNLVDTAHEEARDLAELLHNLPSRYSEQWQVEAANDYAAAAAAAYGALLQRVSAVVEQLRQFDSDANAEAISVVAAMLDDHPWRRA
;
A
#
# COMPACT_ATOMS: atom_id res chain seq x y z
N MET A 1 114.52 -174.88 -30.43
CA MET A 1 114.10 -174.22 -31.68
C MET A 1 112.57 -174.13 -31.72
N SER A 2 111.99 -173.27 -30.88
CA SER A 2 110.53 -173.10 -30.75
C SER A 2 110.10 -171.71 -30.26
N THR A 3 111.01 -170.72 -30.27
CA THR A 3 110.82 -169.44 -29.55
C THR A 3 109.99 -168.40 -30.32
N THR A 4 109.91 -168.47 -31.66
CA THR A 4 109.18 -167.44 -32.43
C THR A 4 107.67 -167.71 -32.50
N ARG A 5 107.24 -168.98 -32.48
CA ARG A 5 105.81 -169.34 -32.63
C ARG A 5 104.99 -169.09 -31.35
N GLN A 6 105.58 -169.36 -30.18
CA GLN A 6 104.97 -169.08 -28.87
C GLN A 6 104.72 -167.58 -28.66
N HIS A 7 105.66 -166.73 -29.11
CA HIS A 7 105.54 -165.28 -28.97
C HIS A 7 104.45 -164.68 -29.86
N ILE A 8 104.20 -165.28 -31.03
CA ILE A 8 103.08 -164.91 -31.90
C ILE A 8 101.74 -165.33 -31.28
N ASP A 9 101.68 -166.47 -30.60
CA ASP A 9 100.46 -166.95 -29.95
C ASP A 9 100.10 -166.15 -28.68
N ASP A 10 101.09 -165.67 -27.92
CA ASP A 10 100.89 -164.87 -26.69
C ASP A 10 100.69 -163.37 -26.96
N GLN A 11 100.94 -162.89 -28.19
CA GLN A 11 100.66 -161.50 -28.56
C GLN A 11 99.16 -161.21 -28.53
N ASP A 12 98.79 -160.05 -27.97
CA ASP A 12 97.44 -159.52 -28.00
C ASP A 12 96.88 -159.53 -29.44
N PRO A 13 95.61 -159.94 -29.66
CA PRO A 13 95.04 -160.06 -31.00
C PRO A 13 95.19 -158.79 -31.84
N ALA A 14 94.98 -157.61 -31.25
CA ALA A 14 95.08 -156.34 -31.96
C ALA A 14 96.54 -156.00 -32.31
N ALA A 15 97.47 -156.22 -31.37
CA ALA A 15 98.89 -156.00 -31.60
C ALA A 15 99.45 -156.89 -32.72
N TRP A 16 99.01 -158.16 -32.79
CA TRP A 16 99.36 -159.08 -33.87
C TRP A 16 98.83 -158.61 -35.23
N ALA A 17 97.58 -158.16 -35.27
CA ALA A 17 96.94 -157.71 -36.51
C ALA A 17 97.65 -156.48 -37.12
N ALA A 18 98.03 -155.51 -36.27
CA ALA A 18 98.80 -154.35 -36.70
C ALA A 18 100.18 -154.74 -37.27
N LEU A 19 100.88 -155.66 -36.60
CA LEU A 19 102.21 -156.13 -37.01
C LEU A 19 102.17 -156.82 -38.38
N VAL A 20 101.21 -157.75 -38.56
CA VAL A 20 101.04 -158.49 -39.83
C VAL A 20 100.72 -157.54 -40.98
N LYS A 21 99.88 -156.53 -40.74
CA LYS A 21 99.51 -155.54 -41.75
C LYS A 21 100.72 -154.70 -42.20
N SER A 22 101.51 -154.21 -41.25
CA SER A 22 102.72 -153.42 -41.55
C SER A 22 103.71 -154.24 -42.38
N ALA A 23 104.03 -155.46 -41.95
CA ALA A 23 105.01 -156.30 -42.64
C ALA A 23 104.56 -156.66 -44.07
N ALA A 24 103.26 -156.90 -44.28
CA ALA A 24 102.70 -157.15 -45.61
C ALA A 24 102.81 -155.92 -46.52
N ALA A 25 102.48 -154.73 -46.01
CA ALA A 25 102.55 -153.48 -46.78
C ALA A 25 104.00 -153.14 -47.19
N ASP A 26 104.96 -153.29 -46.27
CA ASP A 26 106.37 -153.02 -46.54
C ASP A 26 106.95 -153.98 -47.59
N SER A 27 106.55 -155.25 -47.53
CA SER A 27 106.98 -156.26 -48.51
C SER A 27 106.45 -155.96 -49.92
N VAL A 28 105.19 -155.49 -50.03
CA VAL A 28 104.59 -155.07 -51.30
C VAL A 28 105.30 -153.84 -51.87
N ALA A 29 105.60 -152.85 -51.03
CA ALA A 29 106.33 -151.64 -51.45
C ALA A 29 107.79 -151.92 -51.85
N ALA A 30 108.44 -152.89 -51.22
CA ALA A 30 109.79 -153.31 -51.59
C ALA A 30 109.82 -154.00 -52.97
N ALA A 31 108.88 -154.91 -53.24
CA ALA A 31 108.79 -155.60 -54.52
C ALA A 31 108.56 -154.62 -55.70
N GLN A 32 107.69 -153.64 -55.51
CA GLN A 32 107.40 -152.61 -56.53
C GLN A 32 108.62 -151.74 -56.86
N ARG A 33 109.44 -151.37 -55.84
CA ARG A 33 110.67 -150.59 -56.05
C ARG A 33 111.73 -151.35 -56.84
N LEU A 34 111.77 -152.67 -56.70
CA LEU A 34 112.68 -153.55 -57.45
C LEU A 34 112.14 -153.91 -58.85
N GLY A 35 111.01 -153.31 -59.28
CA GLY A 35 110.38 -153.59 -60.57
C GLY A 35 109.73 -154.98 -60.66
N GLN A 36 109.63 -155.70 -59.54
CA GLN A 36 109.00 -157.01 -59.48
C GLN A 36 107.53 -156.87 -59.12
N ARG A 37 106.69 -157.76 -59.67
CA ARG A 37 105.26 -157.78 -59.33
C ARG A 37 105.07 -158.54 -58.00
N PRO A 38 104.55 -157.90 -56.93
CA PRO A 38 104.39 -158.55 -55.63
C PRO A 38 103.36 -159.70 -55.70
N PRO A 39 103.54 -160.78 -54.90
CA PRO A 39 102.57 -161.87 -54.79
C PRO A 39 101.20 -161.39 -54.28
N THR A 40 100.12 -161.97 -54.83
CA THR A 40 98.75 -161.49 -54.62
C THR A 40 98.27 -161.66 -53.17
N GLU A 41 98.70 -162.68 -52.42
CA GLU A 41 98.26 -162.86 -51.02
C GLU A 41 98.80 -161.78 -50.09
N LEU A 42 100.02 -161.27 -50.33
CA LEU A 42 100.59 -160.18 -49.54
C LEU A 42 99.90 -158.85 -49.83
N VAL A 43 99.49 -158.62 -51.08
CA VAL A 43 98.68 -157.45 -51.45
C VAL A 43 97.31 -157.50 -50.75
N ALA A 44 96.69 -158.68 -50.67
CA ALA A 44 95.43 -158.86 -49.96
C ALA A 44 95.57 -158.60 -48.45
N LEU A 45 96.58 -159.18 -47.79
CA LEU A 45 96.83 -158.98 -46.36
C LEU A 45 97.15 -157.51 -46.02
N ALA A 46 97.89 -156.81 -46.88
CA ALA A 46 98.17 -155.37 -46.70
C ALA A 46 96.92 -154.50 -46.81
N ALA A 47 95.94 -154.92 -47.62
CA ALA A 47 94.68 -154.20 -47.82
C ALA A 47 93.64 -154.44 -46.70
N MET A 48 93.75 -155.52 -45.92
CA MET A 48 92.80 -155.82 -44.84
C MET A 48 92.90 -154.82 -43.67
N SER A 49 91.78 -154.56 -43.00
CA SER A 49 91.76 -153.77 -41.75
C SER A 49 92.25 -154.60 -40.56
N GLU A 50 92.78 -153.93 -39.53
CA GLU A 50 93.25 -154.62 -38.31
C GLU A 50 92.11 -155.40 -37.63
N ARG A 51 90.88 -154.87 -37.66
CA ARG A 51 89.68 -155.58 -37.15
C ARG A 51 89.43 -156.89 -37.88
N GLU A 52 89.51 -156.88 -39.21
CA GLU A 52 89.31 -158.09 -40.02
C GLU A 52 90.42 -159.12 -39.75
N LEU A 53 91.66 -158.66 -39.56
CA LEU A 53 92.79 -159.54 -39.20
C LEU A 53 92.61 -160.14 -37.79
N VAL A 54 92.17 -159.35 -36.80
CA VAL A 54 91.81 -159.86 -35.45
C VAL A 54 90.71 -160.90 -35.55
N GLU A 55 89.67 -160.63 -36.32
CA GLU A 55 88.54 -161.53 -36.49
C GLU A 55 88.98 -162.82 -37.19
N GLN A 56 89.87 -162.73 -38.18
CA GLN A 56 90.47 -163.89 -38.84
C GLN A 56 91.33 -164.73 -37.89
N ARG A 57 92.15 -164.11 -37.02
CA ARG A 57 92.90 -164.82 -35.97
C ARG A 57 91.97 -165.46 -34.93
N ASN A 58 90.91 -164.77 -34.50
CA ASN A 58 89.97 -165.31 -33.52
C ASN A 58 89.18 -166.50 -34.07
N ARG A 59 88.91 -166.53 -35.37
CA ARG A 59 88.16 -167.60 -36.02
C ARG A 59 89.01 -168.84 -36.33
N PHE A 60 90.32 -168.67 -36.57
CA PHE A 60 91.22 -169.76 -36.99
C PHE A 60 92.39 -170.03 -36.02
N GLY A 61 92.46 -169.32 -34.90
CA GLY A 61 93.49 -169.45 -33.86
C GLY A 61 93.21 -170.55 -32.82
N PRO A 62 94.17 -170.85 -31.94
CA PRO A 62 94.05 -171.94 -30.96
C PRO A 62 92.95 -171.66 -29.91
N GLY A 63 92.10 -172.66 -29.65
CA GLY A 63 90.89 -172.53 -28.82
C GLY A 63 91.14 -172.26 -27.32
N ARG A 64 90.18 -171.57 -26.68
CA ARG A 64 90.22 -171.17 -25.25
C ARG A 64 90.35 -172.39 -24.32
N LYS A 65 91.29 -172.33 -23.36
CA LYS A 65 91.53 -173.39 -22.35
C LYS A 65 90.33 -173.54 -21.41
N ARG A 66 89.92 -174.79 -21.13
CA ARG A 66 88.81 -175.11 -20.21
C ARG A 66 89.17 -174.79 -18.75
N LEU A 67 88.30 -174.06 -18.05
CA LEU A 67 88.44 -173.66 -16.65
C LEU A 67 87.98 -174.76 -15.68
N SER A 68 88.57 -174.81 -14.49
CA SER A 68 88.34 -175.86 -13.48
C SER A 68 87.02 -175.67 -12.69
N PRO A 69 86.49 -176.71 -12.02
CA PRO A 69 85.17 -176.67 -11.36
C PRO A 69 85.00 -175.60 -10.25
N ALA A 70 86.06 -175.23 -9.53
CA ALA A 70 85.98 -174.21 -8.47
C ALA A 70 85.72 -172.80 -9.03
N MET A 71 86.27 -172.49 -10.22
CA MET A 71 86.03 -171.21 -10.90
C MET A 71 84.59 -171.09 -11.40
N ARG A 72 83.93 -172.21 -11.73
CA ARG A 72 82.52 -172.20 -12.13
C ARG A 72 81.57 -171.80 -11.01
N LEU A 73 81.92 -172.06 -9.75
CA LEU A 73 81.08 -171.69 -8.60
C LEU A 73 81.19 -170.19 -8.29
N VAL A 74 82.40 -169.63 -8.41
CA VAL A 74 82.64 -168.19 -8.30
C VAL A 74 81.96 -167.43 -9.44
N GLU A 75 82.00 -167.96 -10.65
CA GLU A 75 81.27 -167.39 -11.80
C GLU A 75 79.75 -167.42 -11.58
N ALA A 76 79.21 -168.51 -11.02
CA ALA A 76 77.77 -168.59 -10.72
C ALA A 76 77.32 -167.57 -9.66
N ASP A 77 78.09 -167.37 -8.58
CA ASP A 77 77.73 -166.39 -7.54
C ASP A 77 77.91 -164.94 -8.04
N HIS A 78 78.92 -164.67 -8.86
CA HIS A 78 79.07 -163.40 -9.55
C HIS A 78 77.87 -163.08 -10.47
N MET A 79 77.37 -164.08 -11.21
CA MET A 79 76.18 -163.91 -12.05
C MET A 79 74.90 -163.64 -11.25
N ARG A 80 74.76 -164.19 -10.04
CA ARG A 80 73.63 -163.89 -9.15
C ARG A 80 73.65 -162.43 -8.71
N VAL A 81 74.80 -161.92 -8.27
CA VAL A 81 74.96 -160.51 -7.85
C VAL A 81 74.66 -159.57 -9.00
N LEU A 82 75.14 -159.87 -10.22
CA LEU A 82 74.82 -159.07 -11.41
C LEU A 82 73.32 -159.07 -11.73
N ALA A 83 72.63 -160.19 -11.55
CA ALA A 83 71.18 -160.26 -11.78
C ALA A 83 70.37 -159.47 -10.73
N GLU A 84 70.78 -159.53 -9.45
CA GLU A 84 70.17 -158.72 -8.39
C GLU A 84 70.40 -157.23 -8.62
N GLN A 85 71.62 -156.84 -9.02
CA GLN A 85 71.95 -155.46 -9.38
C GLN A 85 71.13 -154.98 -10.59
N GLN A 86 71.02 -155.77 -11.65
CA GLN A 86 70.17 -155.43 -12.81
C GLN A 86 68.70 -155.27 -12.43
N THR A 87 68.19 -156.10 -11.51
CA THR A 87 66.80 -155.99 -11.04
C THR A 87 66.59 -154.69 -10.26
N GLN A 88 67.55 -154.30 -9.42
CA GLN A 88 67.50 -153.03 -8.69
C GLN A 88 67.61 -151.83 -9.64
N GLU A 89 68.51 -151.86 -10.62
CA GLU A 89 68.66 -150.83 -11.64
C GLU A 89 67.39 -150.67 -12.49
N ALA A 90 66.74 -151.78 -12.87
CA ALA A 90 65.47 -151.75 -13.60
C ALA A 90 64.32 -151.17 -12.75
N GLN A 91 64.26 -151.51 -11.45
CA GLN A 91 63.27 -150.93 -10.55
C GLN A 91 63.51 -149.45 -10.31
N GLN A 92 64.77 -149.03 -10.19
CA GLN A 92 65.13 -147.62 -10.06
C GLN A 92 64.79 -146.87 -11.34
N GLY A 93 65.15 -147.39 -12.50
CA GLY A 93 64.80 -146.80 -13.80
C GLY A 93 63.29 -146.68 -14.00
N ARG A 94 62.49 -147.64 -13.52
CA ARG A 94 61.03 -147.53 -13.52
C ARG A 94 60.54 -146.38 -12.63
N LYS A 95 61.04 -146.27 -11.40
CA LYS A 95 60.67 -145.17 -10.48
C LYS A 95 61.06 -143.82 -11.06
N ASP A 96 62.23 -143.72 -11.67
CA ASP A 96 62.71 -142.49 -12.30
C ASP A 96 61.85 -142.11 -13.51
N ALA A 97 61.43 -143.09 -14.32
CA ALA A 97 60.50 -142.86 -15.43
C ALA A 97 59.10 -142.42 -14.96
N GLU A 98 58.59 -143.02 -13.88
CA GLU A 98 57.32 -142.63 -13.26
C GLU A 98 57.40 -141.19 -12.69
N ALA A 99 58.52 -140.83 -12.05
CA ALA A 99 58.77 -139.47 -11.57
C ALA A 99 58.87 -138.44 -12.70
N ALA A 100 59.58 -138.77 -13.79
CA ALA A 100 59.67 -137.91 -14.98
C ALA A 100 58.30 -137.71 -15.64
N ALA A 101 57.49 -138.78 -15.75
CA ALA A 101 56.14 -138.69 -16.28
C ALA A 101 55.22 -137.83 -15.38
N ALA A 102 55.36 -137.94 -14.06
CA ALA A 102 54.62 -137.11 -13.12
C ALA A 102 55.00 -135.62 -13.23
N MET A 103 56.29 -135.30 -13.34
CA MET A 103 56.77 -133.93 -13.56
C MET A 103 56.26 -133.35 -14.89
N ALA A 104 56.34 -134.13 -15.97
CA ALA A 104 55.84 -133.69 -17.28
C ALA A 104 54.32 -133.41 -17.27
N ARG A 105 53.54 -134.21 -16.54
CA ARG A 105 52.09 -133.94 -16.36
C ARG A 105 51.85 -132.67 -15.55
N ALA A 106 52.60 -132.48 -14.45
CA ALA A 106 52.48 -131.28 -13.63
C ALA A 106 52.82 -130.00 -14.43
N GLU A 107 53.88 -130.03 -15.25
CA GLU A 107 54.26 -128.92 -16.12
C GLU A 107 53.21 -128.67 -17.23
N ALA A 108 52.64 -129.73 -17.81
CA ALA A 108 51.58 -129.62 -18.81
C ALA A 108 50.30 -129.01 -18.19
N GLU A 109 49.91 -129.45 -16.99
CA GLU A 109 48.78 -128.88 -16.26
C GLU A 109 49.03 -127.41 -15.88
N GLN A 110 50.24 -127.07 -15.41
CA GLN A 110 50.61 -125.70 -15.11
C GLN A 110 50.56 -124.82 -16.37
N SER A 111 51.05 -125.32 -17.49
CA SER A 111 51.00 -124.64 -18.79
C SER A 111 49.57 -124.44 -19.28
N ALA A 112 48.70 -125.44 -19.10
CA ALA A 112 47.28 -125.35 -19.43
C ALA A 112 46.57 -124.30 -18.56
N ARG A 113 46.85 -124.26 -17.25
CA ARG A 113 46.32 -123.23 -16.34
C ARG A 113 46.80 -121.83 -16.72
N ALA A 114 48.08 -121.68 -17.04
CA ALA A 114 48.65 -120.40 -17.49
C ALA A 114 48.01 -119.91 -18.80
N ALA A 115 47.81 -120.81 -19.77
CA ALA A 115 47.14 -120.50 -21.02
C ALA A 115 45.66 -120.10 -20.83
N SER A 116 44.94 -120.80 -19.96
CA SER A 116 43.55 -120.43 -19.60
C SER A 116 43.49 -119.07 -18.92
N ALA A 117 44.34 -118.82 -17.93
CA ALA A 117 44.42 -117.53 -17.25
C ALA A 117 44.85 -116.37 -18.17
N ALA A 118 45.66 -116.64 -19.20
CA ALA A 118 46.00 -115.65 -20.22
C ALA A 118 44.80 -115.34 -21.13
N ARG A 119 44.04 -116.37 -21.53
CA ARG A 119 42.82 -116.19 -22.33
C ARG A 119 41.73 -115.44 -21.58
N GLU A 120 41.56 -115.70 -20.29
CA GLU A 120 40.62 -114.96 -19.43
C GLU A 120 41.00 -113.48 -19.34
N ARG A 121 42.28 -113.17 -19.10
CA ARG A 121 42.78 -111.78 -19.11
C ARG A 121 42.55 -111.07 -20.43
N VAL A 122 42.72 -111.75 -21.56
CA VAL A 122 42.42 -111.17 -22.89
C VAL A 122 40.92 -110.88 -23.03
N ARG A 123 40.04 -111.77 -22.57
CA ARG A 123 38.58 -111.52 -22.59
C ARG A 123 38.19 -110.36 -21.70
N GLU A 124 38.79 -110.22 -20.52
CA GLU A 124 38.54 -109.10 -19.62
C GLU A 124 38.98 -107.77 -20.24
N VAL A 125 40.18 -107.72 -20.84
CA VAL A 125 40.68 -106.53 -21.54
C VAL A 125 39.79 -106.17 -22.74
N GLN A 126 39.32 -107.17 -23.50
CA GLN A 126 38.39 -106.95 -24.61
C GLN A 126 37.02 -106.44 -24.12
N ALA A 127 36.49 -106.99 -23.02
CA ALA A 127 35.24 -106.52 -22.44
C ALA A 127 35.36 -105.08 -21.90
N GLN A 128 36.48 -104.75 -21.24
CA GLN A 128 36.76 -103.38 -20.77
C GLN A 128 36.93 -102.41 -21.94
N ALA A 129 37.59 -102.82 -23.02
CA ALA A 129 37.72 -102.00 -24.23
C ALA A 129 36.36 -101.75 -24.89
N ALA A 130 35.51 -102.77 -25.01
CA ALA A 130 34.16 -102.62 -25.57
C ALA A 130 33.26 -101.72 -24.71
N LEU A 131 33.34 -101.83 -23.38
CA LEU A 131 32.62 -100.93 -22.46
C LEU A 131 33.10 -99.48 -22.61
N LYS A 132 34.41 -99.27 -22.71
CA LYS A 132 34.99 -97.93 -22.87
C LYS A 132 34.64 -97.31 -24.22
N GLU A 133 34.60 -98.11 -25.28
CA GLU A 133 34.17 -97.66 -26.61
C GLU A 133 32.69 -97.30 -26.64
N ALA A 134 31.84 -98.09 -25.98
CA ALA A 134 30.42 -97.75 -25.80
C ALA A 134 30.23 -96.45 -25.00
N GLN A 135 31.00 -96.26 -23.92
CA GLN A 135 30.99 -95.02 -23.14
C GLN A 135 31.40 -93.81 -24.00
N TRP A 136 32.50 -93.90 -24.75
CA TRP A 136 32.93 -92.83 -25.65
C TRP A 136 31.93 -92.55 -26.77
N ALA A 137 31.22 -93.57 -27.27
CA ALA A 137 30.16 -93.36 -28.26
C ALA A 137 29.00 -92.55 -27.66
N THR A 138 28.57 -92.87 -26.43
CA THR A 138 27.53 -92.11 -25.73
C THR A 138 27.96 -90.68 -25.40
N GLU A 139 29.21 -90.48 -24.97
CA GLU A 139 29.77 -89.15 -24.70
C GLU A 139 29.84 -88.30 -25.97
N ARG A 140 30.21 -88.90 -27.12
CA ARG A 140 30.24 -88.21 -28.42
C ARG A 140 28.84 -87.82 -28.90
N GLU A 141 27.85 -88.69 -28.73
CA GLU A 141 26.47 -88.37 -29.09
C GLU A 141 25.90 -87.24 -28.19
N ALA A 142 26.19 -87.29 -26.89
CA ALA A 142 25.82 -86.22 -25.96
C ALA A 142 26.52 -84.91 -26.31
N ALA A 143 27.81 -84.94 -26.65
CA ALA A 143 28.56 -83.76 -27.08
C ALA A 143 28.02 -83.18 -28.40
N ALA A 144 27.62 -84.02 -29.36
CA ALA A 144 27.01 -83.58 -30.61
C ALA A 144 25.65 -82.90 -30.38
N LYS A 145 24.78 -83.49 -29.55
CA LYS A 145 23.50 -82.87 -29.17
C LYS A 145 23.67 -81.54 -28.43
N ALA A 146 24.66 -81.46 -27.53
CA ALA A 146 24.98 -80.22 -26.83
C ALA A 146 25.53 -79.14 -27.78
N ALA A 147 26.27 -79.52 -28.81
CA ALA A 147 26.75 -78.58 -29.83
C ALA A 147 25.59 -78.03 -30.67
N GLU A 148 24.67 -78.88 -31.11
CA GLU A 148 23.46 -78.49 -31.86
C GLU A 148 22.57 -77.53 -31.04
N GLN A 149 22.36 -77.81 -29.76
CA GLN A 149 21.60 -76.93 -28.86
C GLN A 149 22.26 -75.54 -28.73
N ARG A 150 23.58 -75.48 -28.55
CA ARG A 150 24.30 -74.21 -28.47
C ARG A 150 24.25 -73.41 -29.76
N GLU A 151 24.21 -74.09 -30.91
CA GLU A 151 24.04 -73.41 -32.20
C GLU A 151 22.62 -72.87 -32.38
N ALA A 152 21.60 -73.62 -31.96
CA ALA A 152 20.22 -73.16 -31.94
C ALA A 152 20.02 -71.96 -31.01
N GLU A 153 20.62 -71.97 -29.81
CA GLU A 153 20.62 -70.86 -28.87
C GLU A 153 21.29 -69.62 -29.47
N ARG A 154 22.50 -69.76 -30.04
CA ARG A 154 23.19 -68.66 -30.72
C ARG A 154 22.39 -68.12 -31.91
N ALA A 155 21.68 -68.96 -32.65
CA ALA A 155 20.82 -68.53 -33.75
C ALA A 155 19.60 -67.74 -33.22
N ALA A 156 18.99 -68.19 -32.13
CA ALA A 156 17.88 -67.49 -31.47
C ALA A 156 18.33 -66.13 -30.90
N GLU A 157 19.51 -66.06 -30.28
CA GLU A 157 20.12 -64.81 -29.79
C GLU A 157 20.40 -63.82 -30.93
N ARG A 158 20.92 -64.28 -32.06
CA ARG A 158 21.11 -63.42 -33.23
C ARG A 158 19.79 -62.91 -33.79
N ALA A 159 18.77 -63.76 -33.86
CA ALA A 159 17.45 -63.38 -34.32
C ALA A 159 16.78 -62.37 -33.37
N SER A 160 16.93 -62.53 -32.05
CA SER A 160 16.40 -61.58 -31.07
C SER A 160 17.14 -60.24 -31.12
N ALA A 161 18.48 -60.26 -31.23
CA ALA A 161 19.29 -59.06 -31.40
C ALA A 161 18.94 -58.31 -32.69
N GLN A 162 18.68 -59.03 -33.79
CA GLN A 162 18.27 -58.42 -35.05
C GLN A 162 16.90 -57.76 -34.96
N ARG A 163 15.92 -58.40 -34.31
CA ARG A 163 14.59 -57.79 -34.04
C ARG A 163 14.71 -56.56 -33.16
N ALA A 164 15.56 -56.58 -32.14
CA ALA A 164 15.79 -55.42 -31.28
C ALA A 164 16.41 -54.25 -32.08
N LEU A 165 17.36 -54.52 -32.97
CA LEU A 165 17.93 -53.50 -33.85
C LEU A 165 16.90 -52.93 -34.83
N GLU A 166 16.02 -53.75 -35.38
CA GLU A 166 14.93 -53.31 -36.26
C GLU A 166 13.92 -52.43 -35.52
N GLN A 167 13.56 -52.79 -34.28
CA GLN A 167 12.72 -51.97 -33.41
C GLN A 167 13.37 -50.60 -33.13
N VAL A 168 14.65 -50.57 -32.74
CA VAL A 168 15.37 -49.32 -32.50
C VAL A 168 15.43 -48.46 -33.76
N ARG A 169 15.62 -49.06 -34.95
CA ARG A 169 15.60 -48.31 -36.22
C ARG A 169 14.21 -47.73 -36.51
N ALA A 170 13.14 -48.48 -36.26
CA ALA A 170 11.77 -47.99 -36.44
C ALA A 170 11.46 -46.82 -35.48
N GLU A 171 11.83 -46.94 -34.21
CA GLU A 171 11.68 -45.86 -33.22
C GLU A 171 12.50 -44.62 -33.60
N LEU A 172 13.74 -44.80 -34.08
CA LEU A 172 14.55 -43.67 -34.56
C LEU A 172 13.93 -42.97 -35.78
N VAL A 173 13.29 -43.70 -36.69
CA VAL A 173 12.55 -43.11 -37.81
C VAL A 173 11.34 -42.32 -37.30
N LYS A 174 10.59 -42.88 -36.34
CA LYS A 174 9.45 -42.21 -35.72
C LYS A 174 9.86 -40.93 -35.01
N VAL A 175 10.86 -40.98 -34.14
CA VAL A 175 11.40 -39.80 -33.44
C VAL A 175 11.89 -38.73 -34.43
N ARG A 176 12.52 -39.13 -35.54
CA ARG A 176 12.91 -38.17 -36.59
C ARG A 176 11.72 -37.53 -37.29
N ALA A 177 10.64 -38.28 -37.53
CA ALA A 177 9.42 -37.76 -38.11
C ALA A 177 8.72 -36.79 -37.14
N ASP A 178 8.62 -37.17 -35.86
CA ASP A 178 8.03 -36.36 -34.80
C ASP A 178 8.83 -35.06 -34.61
N ALA A 179 10.15 -35.13 -34.50
CA ALA A 179 11.02 -33.95 -34.41
C ALA A 179 10.90 -33.03 -35.63
N LYS A 180 10.71 -33.59 -36.83
CA LYS A 180 10.47 -32.79 -38.05
C LYS A 180 9.11 -32.11 -38.01
N ALA A 181 8.07 -32.77 -37.49
CA ALA A 181 6.75 -32.19 -37.31
C ALA A 181 6.75 -31.09 -36.26
N GLU A 182 7.42 -31.30 -35.12
CA GLU A 182 7.62 -30.27 -34.08
C GLU A 182 8.38 -29.05 -34.60
N LEU A 183 9.45 -29.26 -35.39
CA LEU A 183 10.18 -28.16 -36.02
C LEU A 183 9.31 -27.38 -37.00
N ALA A 184 8.44 -28.05 -37.76
CA ALA A 184 7.50 -27.39 -38.66
C ALA A 184 6.47 -26.55 -37.89
N ALA A 185 5.89 -27.11 -36.83
CA ALA A 185 4.96 -26.42 -35.95
C ALA A 185 5.60 -25.21 -35.26
N ALA A 186 6.84 -25.34 -34.78
CA ALA A 186 7.59 -24.25 -34.17
C ALA A 186 7.88 -23.11 -35.15
N LYS A 187 8.21 -23.44 -36.41
CA LYS A 187 8.39 -22.43 -37.48
C LYS A 187 7.09 -21.70 -37.81
N GLU A 188 5.97 -22.42 -37.86
CA GLU A 188 4.67 -21.80 -38.10
C GLU A 188 4.27 -20.86 -36.95
N GLN A 189 4.50 -21.27 -35.70
CA GLN A 189 4.28 -20.42 -34.53
C GLN A 189 5.18 -19.17 -34.54
N PHE A 190 6.45 -19.32 -34.93
CA PHE A 190 7.36 -18.20 -35.09
C PHE A 190 6.87 -17.20 -36.14
N ASN A 191 6.51 -17.69 -37.33
CA ASN A 191 6.00 -16.84 -38.41
C ASN A 191 4.68 -16.14 -38.01
N ALA A 192 3.79 -16.83 -37.29
CA ALA A 192 2.55 -16.24 -36.80
C ALA A 192 2.81 -15.17 -35.73
N ALA A 193 3.81 -15.36 -34.87
CA ALA A 193 4.22 -14.37 -33.89
C ALA A 193 4.85 -13.14 -34.56
N GLU A 194 5.70 -13.35 -35.58
CA GLU A 194 6.29 -12.28 -36.39
C GLU A 194 5.22 -11.46 -37.11
N ALA A 195 4.27 -12.11 -37.79
CA ALA A 195 3.14 -11.44 -38.45
C ALA A 195 2.30 -10.61 -37.46
N ARG A 196 2.06 -11.12 -36.24
CA ARG A 196 1.38 -10.34 -35.19
C ARG A 196 2.21 -9.15 -34.72
N ALA A 197 3.52 -9.30 -34.61
CA ALA A 197 4.40 -8.20 -34.22
C ALA A 197 4.39 -7.08 -35.28
N GLU A 198 4.44 -7.45 -36.57
CA GLU A 198 4.30 -6.49 -37.68
C GLU A 198 2.93 -5.81 -37.66
N GLN A 199 1.85 -6.56 -37.47
CA GLN A 199 0.51 -5.98 -37.35
C GLN A 199 0.43 -4.96 -36.21
N ARG A 200 0.94 -5.29 -35.02
CA ARG A 200 0.99 -4.40 -33.85
C ARG A 200 1.82 -3.14 -34.11
N MET A 201 2.90 -3.26 -34.87
CA MET A 201 3.72 -2.10 -35.27
C MET A 201 2.96 -1.20 -36.25
N GLY A 202 2.19 -1.79 -37.17
CA GLY A 202 1.28 -1.06 -38.06
C GLY A 202 0.18 -0.32 -37.28
N GLU A 203 -0.51 -1.02 -36.39
CA GLU A 203 -1.54 -0.45 -35.50
C GLU A 203 -0.98 0.73 -34.69
N ARG A 204 0.18 0.57 -34.04
CA ARG A 204 0.84 1.64 -33.30
C ARG A 204 1.25 2.81 -34.19
N ALA A 205 1.65 2.56 -35.44
CA ALA A 205 1.97 3.63 -36.37
C ALA A 205 0.72 4.43 -36.74
N THR A 206 -0.41 3.75 -36.99
CA THR A 206 -1.70 4.41 -37.24
C THR A 206 -2.20 5.19 -36.02
N GLU A 207 -2.14 4.60 -34.82
CA GLU A 207 -2.50 5.28 -33.57
C GLU A 207 -1.65 6.54 -33.36
N ARG A 208 -0.34 6.47 -33.61
CA ARG A 208 0.55 7.65 -33.52
C ARG A 208 0.21 8.70 -34.57
N ALA A 209 -0.19 8.31 -35.78
CA ALA A 209 -0.62 9.25 -36.82
C ALA A 209 -1.91 9.96 -36.42
N THR A 210 -2.93 9.21 -35.98
CA THR A 210 -4.21 9.76 -35.49
C THR A 210 -4.00 10.67 -34.28
N ALA A 211 -3.16 10.25 -33.32
CA ALA A 211 -2.85 11.08 -32.15
C ALA A 211 -2.16 12.38 -32.56
N ARG A 212 -1.22 12.34 -33.51
CA ARG A 212 -0.57 13.56 -34.04
C ARG A 212 -1.57 14.48 -34.72
N GLU A 213 -2.48 13.96 -35.54
CA GLU A 213 -3.53 14.75 -36.17
C GLU A 213 -4.44 15.41 -35.13
N ALA A 214 -4.86 14.67 -34.09
CA ALA A 214 -5.64 15.22 -33.00
C ALA A 214 -4.89 16.33 -32.24
N PHE A 215 -3.57 16.15 -32.00
CA PHE A 215 -2.75 17.19 -31.37
C PHE A 215 -2.62 18.44 -32.24
N GLU A 216 -2.44 18.30 -33.55
CA GLU A 216 -2.39 19.44 -34.47
C GLU A 216 -3.74 20.17 -34.57
N GLN A 217 -4.86 19.43 -34.51
CA GLN A 217 -6.20 20.03 -34.42
C GLN A 217 -6.35 20.87 -33.15
N VAL A 218 -5.99 20.32 -31.98
CA VAL A 218 -6.03 21.07 -30.71
C VAL A 218 -5.12 22.29 -30.77
N ARG A 219 -3.94 22.18 -31.39
CA ARG A 219 -3.02 23.31 -31.56
C ARG A 219 -3.63 24.41 -32.44
N ALA A 220 -4.29 24.04 -33.54
CA ALA A 220 -4.97 24.98 -34.43
C ALA A 220 -6.14 25.67 -33.72
N GLU A 221 -6.92 24.93 -32.92
CA GLU A 221 -8.00 25.50 -32.11
C GLU A 221 -7.46 26.47 -31.05
N LEU A 222 -6.36 26.13 -30.36
CA LEU A 222 -5.72 27.03 -29.41
C LEU A 222 -5.21 28.31 -30.07
N GLU A 223 -4.61 28.23 -31.27
CA GLU A 223 -4.20 29.41 -32.02
C GLU A 223 -5.39 30.27 -32.44
N LYS A 224 -6.51 29.64 -32.84
CA LYS A 224 -7.76 30.35 -33.13
C LYS A 224 -8.30 31.07 -31.89
N VAL A 225 -8.41 30.38 -30.76
CA VAL A 225 -8.86 30.97 -29.49
C VAL A 225 -7.94 32.12 -29.05
N ARG A 226 -6.62 32.00 -29.25
CA ARG A 226 -5.67 33.10 -28.98
C ARG A 226 -5.90 34.30 -29.90
N ALA A 227 -6.17 34.07 -31.18
CA ALA A 227 -6.48 35.13 -32.12
C ALA A 227 -7.80 35.84 -31.77
N ASP A 228 -8.84 35.06 -31.44
CA ASP A 228 -10.16 35.56 -31.02
C ASP A 228 -10.04 36.36 -29.72
N ALA A 229 -9.36 35.82 -28.69
CA ALA A 229 -9.10 36.52 -27.44
C ALA A 229 -8.30 37.81 -27.63
N LYS A 230 -7.31 37.81 -28.54
CA LYS A 230 -6.56 39.03 -28.88
C LYS A 230 -7.46 40.07 -29.55
N ALA A 231 -8.37 39.64 -30.43
CA ALA A 231 -9.34 40.53 -31.06
C ALA A 231 -10.34 41.10 -30.04
N GLU A 232 -10.84 40.28 -29.11
CA GLU A 232 -11.72 40.73 -28.03
C GLU A 232 -11.03 41.73 -27.10
N VAL A 233 -9.78 41.47 -26.72
CA VAL A 233 -8.98 42.42 -25.90
C VAL A 233 -8.75 43.73 -26.65
N ALA A 234 -8.50 43.69 -27.97
CA ALA A 234 -8.38 44.89 -28.78
C ALA A 234 -9.69 45.69 -28.83
N ALA A 235 -10.82 45.01 -29.05
CA ALA A 235 -12.15 45.61 -29.04
C ALA A 235 -12.50 46.22 -27.67
N ALA A 236 -12.20 45.52 -26.58
CA ALA A 236 -12.41 46.02 -25.22
C ALA A 236 -11.56 47.26 -24.92
N LYS A 237 -10.29 47.29 -25.38
CA LYS A 237 -9.43 48.47 -25.26
C LYS A 237 -9.98 49.66 -26.04
N GLU A 238 -10.47 49.44 -27.26
CA GLU A 238 -11.11 50.49 -28.06
C GLU A 238 -12.37 51.03 -27.36
N GLN A 239 -13.24 50.15 -26.85
CA GLN A 239 -14.41 50.54 -26.08
C GLN A 239 -14.05 51.34 -24.82
N ALA A 240 -13.02 50.93 -24.09
CA ALA A 240 -12.52 51.65 -22.92
C ALA A 240 -12.01 53.04 -23.30
N SER A 241 -11.21 53.16 -24.37
CA SER A 241 -10.72 54.45 -24.86
C SER A 241 -11.85 55.37 -25.33
N ALA A 242 -12.89 54.82 -25.97
CA ALA A 242 -14.07 55.57 -26.38
C ALA A 242 -14.92 56.03 -25.17
N ALA A 243 -15.00 55.21 -24.12
CA ALA A 243 -15.67 55.56 -22.87
C ALA A 243 -14.91 56.66 -22.11
N GLU A 244 -13.58 56.57 -22.07
CA GLU A 244 -12.69 57.59 -21.48
C GLU A 244 -12.82 58.92 -22.22
N ALA A 245 -12.74 58.92 -23.54
CA ALA A 245 -12.94 60.12 -24.36
C ALA A 245 -14.32 60.76 -24.12
N ARG A 246 -15.39 59.95 -23.96
CA ARG A 246 -16.72 60.46 -23.58
C ARG A 246 -16.76 61.02 -22.16
N ALA A 247 -16.02 60.44 -21.22
CA ALA A 247 -15.93 60.95 -19.86
C ALA A 247 -15.22 62.31 -19.83
N GLU A 248 -14.10 62.43 -20.55
CA GLU A 248 -13.38 63.70 -20.73
C GLU A 248 -14.25 64.76 -21.39
N GLN A 249 -14.99 64.40 -22.45
CA GLN A 249 -15.96 65.28 -23.09
C GLN A 249 -17.01 65.79 -22.09
N ARG A 250 -17.60 64.91 -21.26
CA ARG A 250 -18.58 65.33 -20.25
C ARG A 250 -17.96 66.23 -19.17
N ILE A 251 -16.70 66.00 -18.79
CA ILE A 251 -15.98 66.88 -17.85
C ILE A 251 -15.80 68.26 -18.47
N ALA A 252 -15.38 68.34 -19.74
CA ALA A 252 -15.24 69.59 -20.47
C ALA A 252 -16.58 70.33 -20.63
N GLU A 253 -17.66 69.61 -20.98
CA GLU A 253 -19.02 70.16 -21.06
C GLU A 253 -19.51 70.69 -19.71
N ARG A 254 -19.29 69.95 -18.61
CA ARG A 254 -19.61 70.40 -17.25
C ARG A 254 -18.80 71.62 -16.83
N ALA A 255 -17.52 71.68 -17.18
CA ALA A 255 -16.67 72.84 -16.93
C ALA A 255 -17.15 74.08 -17.72
N ALA A 256 -17.52 73.90 -18.99
CA ALA A 256 -18.09 74.95 -19.82
C ALA A 256 -19.43 75.44 -19.25
N ALA A 257 -20.33 74.54 -18.87
CA ALA A 257 -21.61 74.86 -18.24
C ALA A 257 -21.44 75.58 -16.89
N LYS A 258 -20.45 75.17 -16.08
CA LYS A 258 -20.10 75.88 -14.85
C LYS A 258 -19.58 77.29 -15.14
N GLY A 259 -18.75 77.44 -16.18
CA GLY A 259 -18.23 78.74 -16.61
C GLY A 259 -19.30 79.68 -17.18
N THR A 260 -20.33 79.17 -17.85
CA THR A 260 -21.48 79.99 -18.28
C THR A 260 -22.39 80.36 -17.11
N ALA A 261 -22.66 79.43 -16.19
CA ALA A 261 -23.42 79.70 -14.98
C ALA A 261 -22.73 80.73 -14.07
N GLN A 262 -21.41 80.66 -13.92
CA GLN A 262 -20.63 81.65 -13.15
C GLN A 262 -20.73 83.04 -13.77
N ARG A 263 -20.59 83.16 -15.10
CA ARG A 263 -20.76 84.44 -15.81
C ARG A 263 -22.17 85.01 -15.65
N ALA A 264 -23.20 84.16 -15.70
CA ALA A 264 -24.58 84.59 -15.44
C ALA A 264 -24.76 85.09 -13.99
N LEU A 265 -24.16 84.42 -13.01
CA LEU A 265 -24.17 84.88 -11.61
C LEU A 265 -23.42 86.21 -11.42
N GLU A 266 -22.29 86.40 -12.10
CA GLU A 266 -21.55 87.66 -12.10
C GLU A 266 -22.35 88.80 -12.75
N GLN A 267 -23.05 88.54 -13.85
CA GLN A 267 -23.96 89.49 -14.48
C GLN A 267 -25.10 89.87 -13.53
N VAL A 268 -25.77 88.90 -12.91
CA VAL A 268 -26.83 89.17 -11.92
C VAL A 268 -26.30 89.96 -10.73
N ARG A 269 -25.08 89.67 -10.24
CA ARG A 269 -24.44 90.46 -9.18
C ARG A 269 -24.16 91.88 -9.62
N ALA A 270 -23.65 92.09 -10.83
CA ALA A 270 -23.40 93.42 -11.38
C ALA A 270 -24.70 94.22 -11.57
N GLU A 271 -25.77 93.57 -12.03
CA GLU A 271 -27.10 94.16 -12.12
C GLU A 271 -27.67 94.51 -10.75
N LEU A 272 -27.52 93.64 -9.75
CA LEU A 272 -27.93 93.92 -8.38
C LEU A 272 -27.15 95.09 -7.76
N GLU A 273 -25.84 95.16 -7.99
CA GLU A 273 -25.02 96.30 -7.55
C GLU A 273 -25.43 97.59 -8.26
N ARG A 274 -25.77 97.52 -9.55
CA ARG A 274 -26.31 98.67 -10.28
C ARG A 274 -27.66 99.11 -9.72
N ILE A 275 -28.58 98.18 -9.49
CA ILE A 275 -29.89 98.46 -8.87
C ILE A 275 -29.70 99.06 -7.48
N ARG A 276 -28.74 98.56 -6.68
CA ARG A 276 -28.41 99.13 -5.37
C ARG A 276 -27.87 100.55 -5.49
N ALA A 277 -26.99 100.82 -6.45
CA ALA A 277 -26.45 102.15 -6.70
C ALA A 277 -27.54 103.12 -7.17
N ASP A 278 -28.40 102.70 -8.10
CA ASP A 278 -29.53 103.49 -8.60
C ASP A 278 -30.54 103.75 -7.49
N ALA A 279 -30.90 102.74 -6.69
CA ALA A 279 -31.77 102.92 -5.53
C ALA A 279 -31.14 103.84 -4.46
N ALA A 280 -29.83 103.74 -4.21
CA ALA A 280 -29.14 104.65 -3.31
C ALA A 280 -29.14 106.09 -3.85
N ALA A 281 -28.99 106.27 -5.16
CA ALA A 281 -29.07 107.58 -5.82
C ALA A 281 -30.50 108.14 -5.76
N GLU A 282 -31.53 107.33 -5.97
CA GLU A 282 -32.93 107.73 -5.81
C GLU A 282 -33.25 108.09 -4.36
N VAL A 283 -32.80 107.31 -3.38
CA VAL A 283 -32.96 107.64 -1.96
C VAL A 283 -32.22 108.93 -1.61
N ALA A 284 -31.03 109.16 -2.15
CA ALA A 284 -30.29 110.40 -1.96
C ALA A 284 -31.01 111.59 -2.60
N ALA A 285 -31.56 111.43 -3.81
CA ALA A 285 -32.35 112.45 -4.49
C ALA A 285 -33.65 112.76 -3.74
N ALA A 286 -34.37 111.73 -3.28
CA ALA A 286 -35.58 111.88 -2.47
C ALA A 286 -35.28 112.55 -1.12
N ARG A 287 -34.18 112.19 -0.46
CA ARG A 287 -33.71 112.89 0.75
C ARG A 287 -33.34 114.34 0.46
N GLY A 288 -32.65 114.62 -0.65
CA GLY A 288 -32.34 115.99 -1.08
C GLY A 288 -33.60 116.82 -1.35
N GLN A 289 -34.58 116.24 -2.03
CA GLN A 289 -35.90 116.87 -2.27
C GLN A 289 -36.65 117.11 -0.95
N ALA A 290 -36.68 116.11 -0.06
CA ALA A 290 -37.30 116.25 1.26
C ALA A 290 -36.61 117.33 2.10
N THR A 291 -35.27 117.38 2.13
CA THR A 291 -34.52 118.44 2.82
C THR A 291 -34.79 119.82 2.20
N ALA A 292 -34.87 119.92 0.88
CA ALA A 292 -35.21 121.17 0.19
C ALA A 292 -36.65 121.63 0.52
N GLN A 293 -37.62 120.70 0.55
CA GLN A 293 -39.00 120.97 0.96
C GLN A 293 -39.08 121.38 2.44
N ILE A 294 -38.36 120.71 3.33
CA ILE A 294 -38.26 121.07 4.76
C ILE A 294 -37.67 122.47 4.91
N THR A 295 -36.60 122.80 4.18
CA THR A 295 -35.97 124.13 4.24
C THR A 295 -36.92 125.21 3.70
N SER A 296 -37.65 124.91 2.63
CA SER A 296 -38.67 125.80 2.06
C SER A 296 -39.83 126.02 3.04
N ALA A 297 -40.34 124.95 3.65
CA ALA A 297 -41.38 125.02 4.67
C ALA A 297 -40.90 125.76 5.92
N HIS A 298 -39.63 125.59 6.30
CA HIS A 298 -39.05 126.29 7.45
C HIS A 298 -38.92 127.79 7.18
N ARG A 299 -38.43 128.21 6.01
CA ARG A 299 -38.43 129.63 5.62
C ARG A 299 -39.84 130.22 5.55
N ALA A 300 -40.80 129.48 5.00
CA ALA A 300 -42.19 129.93 4.97
C ALA A 300 -42.74 130.10 6.39
N ALA A 301 -42.46 129.15 7.29
CA ALA A 301 -42.84 129.23 8.69
C ALA A 301 -42.14 130.37 9.43
N GLU A 302 -40.85 130.62 9.20
CA GLU A 302 -40.12 131.76 9.78
C GLU A 302 -40.69 133.10 9.30
N THR A 303 -41.05 133.19 8.03
CA THR A 303 -41.70 134.39 7.46
C THR A 303 -43.04 134.62 8.13
N GLU A 304 -43.80 133.55 8.39
CA GLU A 304 -45.09 133.63 9.04
C GLU A 304 -44.98 133.92 10.54
N VAL A 305 -43.98 133.37 11.22
CA VAL A 305 -43.64 133.72 12.61
C VAL A 305 -43.23 135.19 12.69
N ALA A 306 -42.49 135.72 11.72
CA ALA A 306 -42.15 137.13 11.65
C ALA A 306 -43.38 138.01 11.44
N ARG A 307 -44.32 137.61 10.56
CA ARG A 307 -45.61 138.29 10.36
C ARG A 307 -46.45 138.30 11.63
N VAL A 308 -46.63 137.14 12.26
CA VAL A 308 -47.38 137.00 13.51
C VAL A 308 -46.73 137.81 14.62
N ARG A 309 -45.39 137.85 14.73
CA ARG A 309 -44.69 138.70 15.73
C ARG A 309 -44.93 140.19 15.49
N ALA A 310 -44.95 140.65 14.24
CA ALA A 310 -45.26 142.04 13.92
C ALA A 310 -46.72 142.39 14.25
N GLU A 311 -47.67 141.51 13.96
CA GLU A 311 -49.08 141.67 14.31
C GLU A 311 -49.30 141.64 15.84
N LEU A 312 -48.59 140.77 16.56
CA LEU A 312 -48.67 140.65 18.02
C LEU A 312 -48.06 141.87 18.73
N GLU A 313 -47.03 142.50 18.14
CA GLU A 313 -46.48 143.76 18.63
C GLU A 313 -47.43 144.95 18.39
N GLN A 314 -48.11 144.99 17.25
CA GLN A 314 -49.18 145.97 17.00
C GLN A 314 -50.36 145.78 17.97
N LEU A 315 -50.75 144.54 18.24
CA LEU A 315 -51.76 144.20 19.26
C LEU A 315 -51.31 144.57 20.68
N ARG A 316 -50.02 144.42 21.01
CA ARG A 316 -49.47 144.87 22.31
C ARG A 316 -49.48 146.37 22.48
N GLN A 317 -49.15 147.12 21.44
CA GLN A 317 -49.22 148.58 21.48
C GLN A 317 -50.67 149.07 21.60
N ALA A 318 -51.61 148.47 20.84
CA ALA A 318 -53.04 148.79 20.95
C ALA A 318 -53.61 148.45 22.33
N SER A 319 -53.31 147.26 22.85
CA SER A 319 -53.77 146.83 24.19
C SER A 319 -53.11 147.60 25.33
N ALA A 320 -51.88 148.10 25.18
CA ALA A 320 -51.24 148.97 26.18
C ALA A 320 -51.95 150.34 26.29
N THR A 321 -52.41 150.90 25.17
CA THR A 321 -53.25 152.11 25.16
C THR A 321 -54.64 151.86 25.77
N GLU A 322 -55.24 150.69 25.52
CA GLU A 322 -56.53 150.31 26.12
C GLU A 322 -56.40 150.03 27.64
N LEU A 323 -55.30 149.41 28.08
CA LEU A 323 -55.04 149.17 29.51
C LEU A 323 -54.76 150.46 30.28
N ALA A 324 -54.15 151.47 29.65
CA ALA A 324 -53.97 152.78 30.27
C ALA A 324 -55.31 153.49 30.50
N ALA A 325 -56.20 153.47 29.51
CA ALA A 325 -57.56 154.01 29.63
C ALA A 325 -58.43 153.23 30.65
N ALA A 326 -58.31 151.90 30.68
CA ALA A 326 -59.04 151.06 31.62
C ALA A 326 -58.54 151.23 33.07
N ARG A 327 -57.25 151.50 33.30
CA ARG A 327 -56.70 151.77 34.63
C ARG A 327 -57.16 153.10 35.21
N GLU A 328 -57.25 154.15 34.39
CA GLU A 328 -57.79 155.45 34.82
C GLU A 328 -59.29 155.34 35.19
N GLN A 329 -60.04 154.51 34.46
CA GLN A 329 -61.45 154.22 34.74
C GLN A 329 -61.64 153.32 35.98
N ALA A 330 -60.72 152.38 36.24
CA ALA A 330 -60.73 151.52 37.41
C ALA A 330 -60.33 152.26 38.71
N ASP A 331 -59.39 153.19 38.67
CA ASP A 331 -59.00 154.00 39.83
C ASP A 331 -60.14 154.95 40.27
N ALA A 332 -60.91 155.48 39.32
CA ALA A 332 -62.14 156.23 39.61
C ALA A 332 -63.22 155.36 40.29
N GLN A 333 -63.35 154.08 39.89
CA GLN A 333 -64.29 153.13 40.48
C GLN A 333 -63.85 152.61 41.86
N LEU A 334 -62.55 152.36 42.06
CA LEU A 334 -62.01 151.93 43.35
C LEU A 334 -62.15 153.02 44.44
N THR A 335 -62.06 154.29 44.06
CA THR A 335 -62.26 155.41 45.00
C THR A 335 -63.73 155.52 45.45
N ALA A 336 -64.68 155.19 44.57
CA ALA A 336 -66.11 155.12 44.89
C ALA A 336 -66.47 153.90 45.76
N VAL A 337 -65.91 152.72 45.44
CA VAL A 337 -66.14 151.48 46.20
C VAL A 337 -65.53 151.55 47.60
N ARG A 338 -64.36 152.17 47.78
CA ARG A 338 -63.71 152.30 49.11
C ARG A 338 -64.53 153.14 50.09
N LYS A 339 -65.23 154.17 49.59
CA LYS A 339 -66.12 155.03 50.39
C LYS A 339 -67.43 154.31 50.79
N ALA A 340 -67.88 153.35 49.99
CA ALA A 340 -69.02 152.48 50.29
C ALA A 340 -68.65 151.34 51.25
N ALA A 341 -67.48 150.72 51.05
CA ALA A 341 -66.98 149.63 51.90
C ALA A 341 -66.66 150.07 53.35
N GLU A 342 -66.20 151.31 53.57
CA GLU A 342 -66.00 151.84 54.93
C GLU A 342 -67.32 152.01 55.71
N ALA A 343 -68.45 152.21 55.02
CA ALA A 343 -69.78 152.25 55.63
C ALA A 343 -70.31 150.84 55.97
N GLU A 344 -70.03 149.84 55.12
CA GLU A 344 -70.42 148.44 55.37
C GLU A 344 -69.55 147.75 56.44
N VAL A 345 -68.25 148.02 56.50
CA VAL A 345 -67.36 147.48 57.54
C VAL A 345 -67.76 147.97 58.94
N LYS A 346 -68.31 149.18 59.06
CA LYS A 346 -68.83 149.71 60.33
C LYS A 346 -70.12 149.00 60.77
N HIS A 347 -70.93 148.53 59.82
CA HIS A 347 -72.16 147.76 60.07
C HIS A 347 -71.88 146.28 60.38
N ALA A 348 -70.92 145.67 59.68
CA ALA A 348 -70.50 144.29 59.90
C ALA A 348 -69.78 144.09 61.25
N ARG A 349 -69.06 145.10 61.75
CA ARG A 349 -68.35 145.01 63.04
C ARG A 349 -69.30 144.89 64.24
N THR A 350 -70.45 145.56 64.19
CA THR A 350 -71.54 145.42 65.18
C THR A 350 -72.23 144.06 65.11
N GLN A 351 -72.32 143.43 63.93
CA GLN A 351 -72.90 142.08 63.78
C GLN A 351 -71.92 140.96 64.18
N ALA A 352 -70.61 141.18 64.05
CA ALA A 352 -69.58 140.22 64.44
C ALA A 352 -69.39 140.10 65.97
N GLU A 353 -69.64 141.17 66.72
CA GLU A 353 -69.58 141.15 68.20
C GLU A 353 -70.74 140.34 68.81
N ASP A 354 -71.93 140.38 68.20
CA ASP A 354 -73.08 139.55 68.60
C ASP A 354 -72.92 138.06 68.23
N ALA A 355 -72.22 137.76 67.13
CA ALA A 355 -71.91 136.38 66.72
C ALA A 355 -70.78 135.73 67.54
N ALA A 356 -69.80 136.52 68.03
CA ALA A 356 -68.70 136.04 68.85
C ALA A 356 -69.17 135.53 70.24
N ALA A 357 -70.24 136.10 70.80
CA ALA A 357 -70.86 135.63 72.03
C ALA A 357 -71.55 134.26 71.87
N ALA A 358 -72.09 133.94 70.68
CA ALA A 358 -72.73 132.66 70.38
C ALA A 358 -71.71 131.52 70.14
N VAL A 359 -70.55 131.82 69.57
CA VAL A 359 -69.48 130.84 69.28
C VAL A 359 -68.71 130.40 70.54
N ALA A 360 -68.60 131.26 71.55
CA ALA A 360 -68.01 130.91 72.84
C ALA A 360 -68.84 129.87 73.62
N HIS A 361 -70.18 129.90 73.45
CA HIS A 361 -71.08 128.93 74.07
C HIS A 361 -70.99 127.54 73.42
N ALA A 362 -70.82 127.48 72.09
CA ALA A 362 -70.68 126.24 71.33
C ALA A 362 -69.30 125.55 71.51
N HIS A 363 -68.24 126.30 71.80
CA HIS A 363 -66.91 125.72 72.06
C HIS A 363 -66.82 124.98 73.40
N ALA A 364 -67.64 125.33 74.39
CA ALA A 364 -67.69 124.62 75.68
C ALA A 364 -68.34 123.23 75.56
N GLU A 365 -69.31 123.03 74.66
CA GLU A 365 -69.97 121.74 74.43
C GLU A 365 -69.12 120.77 73.59
N ILE A 366 -68.27 121.29 72.69
CA ILE A 366 -67.42 120.47 71.81
C ILE A 366 -66.21 119.87 72.56
N GLU A 367 -65.66 120.56 73.56
CA GLU A 367 -64.58 120.02 74.42
C GLU A 367 -65.07 118.84 75.28
N GLN A 368 -66.35 118.83 75.67
CA GLN A 368 -66.94 117.75 76.46
C GLN A 368 -67.22 116.48 75.62
N LEU A 369 -67.59 116.64 74.34
CA LEU A 369 -67.74 115.53 73.38
C LEU A 369 -66.42 114.88 72.93
N ARG A 370 -65.30 115.61 72.99
CA ARG A 370 -63.97 115.10 72.60
C ARG A 370 -63.33 114.19 73.66
N ALA A 371 -63.68 114.35 74.94
CA ALA A 371 -63.23 113.46 76.01
C ALA A 371 -63.90 112.06 75.91
N ASP A 372 -65.17 112.00 75.55
CA ASP A 372 -65.94 110.74 75.46
C ASP A 372 -65.61 109.92 74.20
N SER A 373 -65.19 110.59 73.12
CA SER A 373 -64.85 109.94 71.84
C SER A 373 -63.47 109.27 71.82
N ALA A 374 -62.56 109.66 72.71
CA ALA A 374 -61.19 109.12 72.78
C ALA A 374 -61.12 107.75 73.50
N ALA A 375 -62.14 107.37 74.28
CA ALA A 375 -62.22 106.10 75.00
C ALA A 375 -62.79 104.94 74.15
N GLU A 376 -63.54 105.23 73.09
CA GLU A 376 -64.13 104.22 72.18
C GLU A 376 -63.17 103.79 71.05
N LEU A 377 -62.17 104.63 70.71
CA LEU A 377 -61.19 104.34 69.65
C LEU A 377 -60.06 103.39 70.07
N THR A 378 -59.85 103.16 71.37
CA THR A 378 -58.92 102.14 71.88
C THR A 378 -59.53 100.73 71.87
N LYS A 379 -60.85 100.61 71.96
CA LYS A 379 -61.59 99.33 72.02
C LYS A 379 -61.75 98.66 70.66
N THR A 380 -61.76 99.43 69.58
CA THR A 380 -61.93 98.94 68.20
C THR A 380 -60.62 98.54 67.52
N ARG A 381 -59.47 98.93 68.09
CA ARG A 381 -58.14 98.62 67.54
C ARG A 381 -57.62 97.22 67.92
N GLU A 382 -58.15 96.62 68.98
CA GLU A 382 -57.84 95.23 69.39
C GLU A 382 -58.63 94.18 68.58
N ALA A 383 -59.79 94.54 68.02
CA ALA A 383 -60.61 93.64 67.20
C ALA A 383 -60.05 93.37 65.79
N ALA A 384 -59.26 94.29 65.22
CA ALA A 384 -58.68 94.14 63.88
C ALA A 384 -57.41 93.26 63.84
N GLN A 385 -56.82 92.91 64.99
CA GLN A 385 -55.66 92.01 65.08
C GLN A 385 -56.05 90.52 65.15
N ALA A 386 -57.33 90.20 65.37
CA ALA A 386 -57.85 88.83 65.38
C ALA A 386 -58.09 88.25 63.96
N GLU A 387 -58.39 89.10 62.98
CA GLU A 387 -58.73 88.66 61.60
C GLU A 387 -57.50 88.20 60.77
N VAL A 388 -56.28 88.57 61.18
CA VAL A 388 -55.04 88.21 60.47
C VAL A 388 -54.51 86.81 60.89
N ALA A 389 -55.05 86.23 61.96
CA ALA A 389 -54.70 84.88 62.42
C ALA A 389 -55.48 83.76 61.68
N GLU A 390 -56.64 84.07 61.08
CA GLU A 390 -57.53 83.09 60.44
C GLU A 390 -57.10 82.72 59.01
N ALA A 391 -56.35 83.60 58.33
CA ALA A 391 -55.88 83.36 56.95
C ALA A 391 -54.64 82.44 56.83
N ARG A 392 -54.01 82.06 57.94
CA ARG A 392 -52.83 81.16 57.95
C ARG A 392 -53.15 79.69 58.28
N ALA A 393 -54.42 79.35 58.48
CA ALA A 393 -54.89 78.00 58.82
C ALA A 393 -55.33 77.13 57.62
N VAL A 394 -55.46 77.69 56.40
CA VAL A 394 -55.96 76.96 55.21
C VAL A 394 -54.82 76.40 54.31
N ALA A 395 -53.55 76.69 54.63
CA ALA A 395 -52.40 76.29 53.83
C ALA A 395 -51.65 75.04 54.32
N ALA A 396 -52.22 74.27 55.27
CA ALA A 396 -51.52 73.22 56.02
C ALA A 396 -52.15 71.80 55.94
N GLU A 397 -53.14 71.53 55.08
CA GLU A 397 -53.95 70.29 55.18
C GLU A 397 -54.08 69.41 53.90
N ALA A 398 -53.12 69.43 52.96
CA ALA A 398 -53.24 68.57 51.75
C ALA A 398 -51.98 67.88 51.21
N ALA A 399 -50.80 68.00 51.83
CA ALA A 399 -49.59 67.41 51.22
C ALA A 399 -48.57 66.83 52.21
N GLN A 400 -49.06 66.18 53.26
CA GLN A 400 -48.23 65.26 54.04
C GLN A 400 -48.96 63.97 54.31
N ALA A 401 -48.19 62.90 54.10
CA ALA A 401 -48.43 61.52 54.47
C ALA A 401 -49.29 60.72 53.47
N ALA A 402 -48.82 59.61 52.91
CA ALA A 402 -47.63 58.86 53.25
C ALA A 402 -47.67 57.54 52.46
N LEU A 403 -46.47 57.08 52.08
CA LEU A 403 -46.05 55.68 52.20
C LEU A 403 -46.74 54.69 51.23
N GLU A 404 -46.05 54.02 50.31
CA GLU A 404 -44.95 53.05 50.51
C GLU A 404 -44.19 52.93 49.17
N ALA A 405 -42.89 53.21 49.02
CA ALA A 405 -41.71 52.48 49.53
C ALA A 405 -41.79 50.96 49.22
N GLN A 406 -41.16 50.46 48.16
CA GLN A 406 -39.89 49.68 48.17
C GLN A 406 -39.86 48.86 46.86
N SER A 407 -38.77 48.43 46.22
CA SER A 407 -37.33 48.57 46.40
C SER A 407 -36.64 47.87 45.22
N THR A 408 -35.52 48.43 44.77
CA THR A 408 -34.43 47.78 44.05
C THR A 408 -33.79 46.64 44.87
N GLN A 409 -33.43 45.49 44.27
CA GLN A 409 -32.06 44.91 44.23
C GLN A 409 -31.98 43.37 43.98
N ALA A 410 -31.08 43.02 43.03
CA ALA A 410 -29.98 42.05 43.10
C ALA A 410 -30.18 40.52 43.31
N THR A 411 -29.93 39.77 42.21
CA THR A 411 -29.04 38.57 42.06
C THR A 411 -29.35 37.29 42.89
N PRO A 412 -28.56 36.20 42.75
CA PRO A 412 -28.62 35.17 41.70
C PRO A 412 -28.81 33.75 42.30
N SER A 413 -29.06 32.72 41.48
CA SER A 413 -28.57 31.33 41.67
C SER A 413 -29.29 30.38 40.73
N ALA A 414 -28.51 29.59 39.99
CA ALA A 414 -28.36 28.14 40.20
C ALA A 414 -28.07 27.43 38.87
N ASP A 415 -26.92 26.76 38.86
CA ASP A 415 -26.66 25.44 38.30
C ASP A 415 -27.56 24.94 37.17
N ALA A 416 -26.96 24.80 36.00
CA ALA A 416 -26.87 23.51 35.31
C ALA A 416 -25.87 23.66 34.17
N SER A 417 -24.72 23.00 34.27
CA SER A 417 -23.87 22.77 33.10
C SER A 417 -24.57 21.79 32.17
N PRO A 418 -24.73 22.08 30.88
CA PRO A 418 -24.66 21.04 29.87
C PRO A 418 -23.26 21.09 29.28
N HIS A 419 -22.66 19.91 29.10
CA HIS A 419 -21.31 19.71 28.57
C HIS A 419 -20.86 20.78 27.59
N LEU A 420 -19.90 21.60 28.01
CA LEU A 420 -19.20 22.52 27.12
C LEU A 420 -18.55 21.65 26.02
N LEU A 421 -19.13 21.70 24.83
CA LEU A 421 -18.48 21.30 23.59
C LEU A 421 -17.34 22.31 23.34
N THR A 422 -16.27 22.19 24.12
CA THR A 422 -15.05 22.97 23.93
C THR A 422 -14.36 22.44 22.68
N LEU A 423 -14.33 23.25 21.62
CA LEU A 423 -13.30 23.07 20.60
C LEU A 423 -11.93 23.12 21.29
N PRO A 424 -11.01 22.19 20.97
CA PRO A 424 -9.63 22.32 21.40
C PRO A 424 -9.05 23.62 20.84
N ILE A 425 -8.32 24.39 21.65
CA ILE A 425 -7.64 25.60 21.17
C ILE A 425 -6.59 25.15 20.15
N PRO A 426 -6.58 25.68 18.91
CA PRO A 426 -5.62 25.25 17.92
C PRO A 426 -4.19 25.58 18.39
N PRO A 427 -3.22 24.66 18.24
CA PRO A 427 -1.82 24.95 18.48
C PRO A 427 -1.41 26.22 17.71
N LEU A 428 -0.53 27.05 18.29
CA LEU A 428 -0.17 28.37 17.74
C LEU A 428 0.27 28.33 16.26
N GLY A 429 0.79 27.20 15.78
CA GLY A 429 1.17 26.98 14.38
C GLY A 429 0.02 26.72 13.39
N LEU A 430 -1.21 26.48 13.86
CA LEU A 430 -2.38 26.17 13.02
C LEU A 430 -3.37 27.34 12.88
N SER A 431 -3.25 28.35 13.74
CA SER A 431 -4.20 29.47 13.87
C SER A 431 -4.46 30.26 12.58
N ALA A 432 -3.53 30.26 11.62
CA ALA A 432 -3.68 30.96 10.34
C ALA A 432 -4.74 30.33 9.42
N HIS A 433 -5.16 29.08 9.66
CA HIS A 433 -6.09 28.35 8.80
C HIS A 433 -7.30 27.76 9.52
N THR A 434 -7.46 28.01 10.83
CA THR A 434 -8.60 27.49 11.62
C THR A 434 -9.74 28.49 11.82
N GLY A 435 -9.53 29.78 11.51
CA GLY A 435 -10.54 30.84 11.69
C GLY A 435 -11.91 30.53 11.04
N PRO A 436 -11.97 30.11 9.76
CA PRO A 436 -13.25 29.74 9.13
C PRO A 436 -13.93 28.53 9.79
N ILE A 437 -13.16 27.56 10.29
CA ILE A 437 -13.68 26.38 11.00
C ILE A 437 -14.32 26.80 12.34
N GLU A 438 -13.65 27.71 13.07
CA GLU A 438 -14.16 28.25 14.34
C GLU A 438 -15.43 29.09 14.12
N LEU A 439 -15.47 29.87 13.04
CA LEU A 439 -16.64 30.66 12.66
C LEU A 439 -17.85 29.76 12.39
N ALA A 440 -17.71 28.73 11.54
CA ALA A 440 -18.78 27.79 11.24
C ALA A 440 -19.35 27.12 12.50
N VAL A 441 -18.49 26.68 13.43
CA VAL A 441 -18.94 26.08 14.69
C VAL A 441 -19.60 27.12 15.61
N SER A 442 -19.10 28.36 15.62
CA SER A 442 -19.69 29.44 16.43
C SER A 442 -21.11 29.79 15.98
N THR A 443 -21.36 29.82 14.67
CA THR A 443 -22.67 30.12 14.07
C THR A 443 -23.72 29.08 14.47
N VAL A 444 -23.39 27.78 14.38
CA VAL A 444 -24.31 26.70 14.81
C VAL A 444 -24.51 26.71 16.32
N ARG A 445 -23.49 27.06 17.11
CA ARG A 445 -23.61 27.21 18.56
C ARG A 445 -24.45 28.41 18.98
N GLU A 446 -24.49 29.47 18.17
CA GLU A 446 -25.37 30.62 18.39
C GLU A 446 -26.83 30.27 18.05
N LEU A 447 -27.03 29.54 16.94
CA LEU A 447 -28.33 28.98 16.59
C LEU A 447 -28.88 28.07 17.70
N ASP A 448 -28.07 27.13 18.21
CA ASP A 448 -28.40 26.25 19.33
C ASP A 448 -28.80 27.03 20.60
N ARG A 449 -28.05 28.08 20.95
CA ARG A 449 -28.35 28.94 22.12
C ARG A 449 -29.67 29.69 21.98
N ILE A 450 -29.98 30.20 20.78
CA ILE A 450 -31.25 30.93 20.53
C ILE A 450 -32.44 29.97 20.64
N LEU A 451 -32.31 28.76 20.11
CA LEU A 451 -33.34 27.74 20.18
C LEU A 451 -33.52 27.22 21.63
N GLU A 452 -32.42 27.00 22.36
CA GLU A 452 -32.44 26.57 23.76
C GLU A 452 -33.07 27.63 24.68
N ALA A 453 -32.83 28.92 24.41
CA ALA A 453 -33.47 30.03 25.12
C ALA A 453 -34.98 30.09 24.85
N GLY A 454 -35.43 29.67 23.68
CA GLY A 454 -36.86 29.50 23.35
C GLY A 454 -37.49 28.25 23.99
N ALA A 455 -36.69 27.19 24.19
CA ALA A 455 -37.15 25.90 24.70
C ALA A 455 -37.15 25.77 26.24
N SER A 456 -36.39 26.62 26.95
CA SER A 456 -36.25 26.55 28.42
C SER A 456 -37.60 26.67 29.14
N GLU A 457 -38.00 25.60 29.84
CA GLU A 457 -39.31 25.40 30.48
C GLU A 457 -39.54 26.20 31.79
N GLY A 458 -38.78 27.26 32.03
CA GLY A 458 -38.68 27.89 33.36
C GLY A 458 -39.57 29.10 33.67
N GLY A 459 -40.49 29.55 32.80
CA GLY A 459 -41.27 30.77 33.06
C GLY A 459 -42.58 30.92 32.28
N PRO A 460 -43.54 31.72 32.78
CA PRO A 460 -44.89 31.87 32.23
C PRO A 460 -44.91 32.82 31.02
N ALA A 461 -44.22 32.42 29.95
CA ALA A 461 -44.38 32.84 28.55
C ALA A 461 -43.11 32.37 27.83
N ARG A 462 -43.24 31.36 26.96
CA ARG A 462 -42.15 31.00 26.04
C ARG A 462 -41.78 32.24 25.24
N ARG A 463 -40.51 32.59 25.25
CA ARG A 463 -40.04 33.81 24.58
C ARG A 463 -40.17 33.59 23.06
N PRO A 464 -40.80 34.50 22.31
CA PRO A 464 -40.85 34.40 20.87
C PRO A 464 -39.43 34.48 20.32
N ILE A 465 -39.07 33.49 19.50
CA ILE A 465 -37.79 33.40 18.82
C ILE A 465 -37.81 34.39 17.66
N ASP A 466 -36.76 35.20 17.56
CA ASP A 466 -36.59 36.12 16.44
C ASP A 466 -36.30 35.34 15.15
N VAL A 467 -37.32 35.21 14.30
CA VAL A 467 -37.27 34.45 13.05
C VAL A 467 -36.25 35.03 12.07
N GLU A 468 -36.07 36.35 12.04
CA GLU A 468 -35.12 37.00 11.12
C GLU A 468 -33.68 36.67 11.52
N THR A 469 -33.37 36.73 12.81
CA THR A 469 -32.08 36.28 13.34
C THR A 469 -31.84 34.79 13.07
N VAL A 470 -32.86 33.94 13.25
CA VAL A 470 -32.75 32.50 12.94
C VAL A 470 -32.52 32.25 11.45
N ARG A 471 -33.21 32.94 10.54
CA ARG A 471 -32.99 32.83 9.09
C ARG A 471 -31.56 33.22 8.71
N ASN A 472 -31.08 34.36 9.19
CA ASN A 472 -29.73 34.83 8.91
C ASN A 472 -28.66 33.82 9.41
N LEU A 473 -28.85 33.26 10.60
CA LEU A 473 -27.94 32.24 11.15
C LEU A 473 -28.03 30.91 10.40
N VAL A 474 -29.23 30.52 9.93
CA VAL A 474 -29.44 29.32 9.12
C VAL A 474 -28.78 29.45 7.74
N ASP A 475 -28.95 30.57 7.07
CA ASP A 475 -28.32 30.83 5.77
C ASP A 475 -26.79 30.84 5.91
N THR A 476 -26.28 31.52 6.95
CA THR A 476 -24.84 31.55 7.27
C THR A 476 -24.33 30.15 7.62
N ALA A 477 -25.04 29.38 8.45
CA ALA A 477 -24.63 28.02 8.80
C ALA A 477 -24.62 27.09 7.59
N HIS A 478 -25.57 27.26 6.65
CA HIS A 478 -25.63 26.43 5.44
C HIS A 478 -24.51 26.75 4.44
N GLU A 479 -24.18 28.03 4.26
CA GLU A 479 -23.04 28.47 3.44
C GLU A 479 -21.71 27.97 4.04
N GLU A 480 -21.49 28.22 5.33
CA GLU A 480 -20.28 27.80 6.04
C GLU A 480 -20.15 26.27 6.11
N ALA A 481 -21.24 25.52 6.25
CA ALA A 481 -21.23 24.06 6.29
C ALA A 481 -20.73 23.42 4.99
N ARG A 482 -21.01 24.05 3.85
CA ARG A 482 -20.62 23.59 2.52
C ARG A 482 -19.10 23.65 2.37
N ASP A 483 -18.52 24.75 2.83
CA ASP A 483 -17.09 24.99 2.78
C ASP A 483 -16.34 24.25 3.90
N LEU A 484 -16.98 24.05 5.06
CA LEU A 484 -16.39 23.40 6.23
C LEU A 484 -15.90 21.97 5.95
N ALA A 485 -16.64 21.18 5.16
CA ALA A 485 -16.23 19.81 4.84
C ALA A 485 -14.94 19.77 4.01
N GLU A 486 -14.82 20.68 3.04
CA GLU A 486 -13.62 20.83 2.21
C GLU A 486 -12.46 21.42 3.03
N LEU A 487 -12.73 22.39 3.90
CA LEU A 487 -11.74 23.01 4.78
C LEU A 487 -11.15 22.02 5.77
N LEU A 488 -11.97 21.18 6.41
CA LEU A 488 -11.52 20.16 7.35
C LEU A 488 -10.73 19.04 6.66
N HIS A 489 -11.14 18.62 5.46
CA HIS A 489 -10.41 17.62 4.68
C HIS A 489 -9.05 18.12 4.21
N ASN A 490 -8.96 19.39 3.80
CA ASN A 490 -7.75 19.99 3.26
C ASN A 490 -6.81 20.58 4.33
N LEU A 491 -7.25 20.70 5.59
CA LEU A 491 -6.46 21.31 6.67
C LEU A 491 -5.08 20.66 6.88
N PRO A 492 -4.93 19.31 6.90
CA PRO A 492 -3.62 18.68 7.11
C PRO A 492 -2.68 18.92 5.92
N SER A 493 -3.21 18.96 4.70
CA SER A 493 -2.46 19.18 3.46
C SER A 493 -1.86 20.58 3.33
N ARG A 494 -2.26 21.53 4.19
CA ARG A 494 -1.72 22.91 4.22
C ARG A 494 -0.40 23.02 4.99
N TYR A 495 0.02 21.96 5.67
CA TYR A 495 1.24 21.94 6.48
C TYR A 495 2.22 20.91 5.91
N SER A 496 3.52 21.23 6.00
CA SER A 496 4.60 20.37 5.52
C SER A 496 5.36 19.68 6.64
N GLU A 497 5.31 20.25 7.85
CA GLU A 497 5.95 19.68 9.04
C GLU A 497 5.07 18.57 9.65
N GLN A 498 5.66 17.39 9.87
CA GLN A 498 4.92 16.20 10.28
C GLN A 498 4.10 16.39 11.57
N TRP A 499 4.64 17.11 12.56
CA TRP A 499 3.93 17.40 13.81
C TRP A 499 2.75 18.39 13.62
N GLN A 500 2.82 19.28 12.61
CA GLN A 500 1.73 20.18 12.26
C GLN A 500 0.62 19.44 11.51
N VAL A 501 0.99 18.49 10.65
CA VAL A 501 0.03 17.62 9.95
C VAL A 501 -0.75 16.75 10.94
N GLU A 502 -0.07 16.18 11.95
CA GLU A 502 -0.71 15.40 13.01
C GLU A 502 -1.65 16.28 13.86
N ALA A 503 -1.17 17.45 14.31
CA ALA A 503 -2.01 18.38 15.07
C ALA A 503 -3.19 18.94 14.27
N ALA A 504 -3.04 19.14 12.95
CA ALA A 504 -4.12 19.56 12.05
C ALA A 504 -5.16 18.45 11.85
N ASN A 505 -4.74 17.19 11.75
CA ASN A 505 -5.64 16.04 11.70
C ASN A 505 -6.45 15.92 13.00
N ASP A 506 -5.79 16.01 14.16
CA ASP A 506 -6.46 15.93 15.46
C ASP A 506 -7.45 17.08 15.67
N TYR A 507 -7.06 18.30 15.28
CA TYR A 507 -7.94 19.46 15.33
C TYR A 507 -9.14 19.32 14.39
N ALA A 508 -8.92 18.87 13.14
CA ALA A 508 -10.00 18.67 12.18
C ALA A 508 -11.01 17.62 12.64
N ALA A 509 -10.53 16.50 13.21
CA ALA A 509 -11.38 15.47 13.79
C ALA A 509 -12.21 15.99 14.98
N ALA A 510 -11.58 16.77 15.87
CA ALA A 510 -12.28 17.36 17.01
C ALA A 510 -13.31 18.43 16.59
N ALA A 511 -13.00 19.26 15.59
CA ALA A 511 -13.91 20.26 15.05
C ALA A 511 -15.11 19.61 14.35
N ALA A 512 -14.89 18.55 13.55
CA ALA A 512 -15.95 17.77 12.93
C ALA A 512 -16.89 17.15 13.98
N ALA A 513 -16.34 16.56 15.04
CA ALA A 513 -17.11 15.98 16.13
C ALA A 513 -17.94 17.04 16.89
N ALA A 514 -17.35 18.20 17.17
CA ALA A 514 -18.03 19.31 17.84
C ALA A 514 -19.19 19.85 16.98
N TYR A 515 -18.96 20.03 15.68
CA TYR A 515 -19.96 20.50 14.73
C TYR A 515 -21.14 19.51 14.61
N GLY A 516 -20.84 18.20 14.47
CA GLY A 516 -21.86 17.16 14.44
C GLY A 516 -22.68 17.07 15.73
N ALA A 517 -22.03 17.20 16.90
CA ALA A 517 -22.72 17.19 18.19
C ALA A 517 -23.67 18.40 18.35
N LEU A 518 -23.30 19.58 17.86
CA LEU A 518 -24.16 20.76 17.88
C LEU A 518 -25.38 20.58 16.98
N LEU A 519 -25.24 20.02 15.77
CA LEU A 519 -26.39 19.74 14.89
C LEU A 519 -27.38 18.75 15.52
N GLN A 520 -26.87 17.74 16.22
CA GLN A 520 -27.72 16.79 16.96
C GLN A 520 -28.46 17.49 18.11
N ARG A 521 -27.79 18.40 18.83
CA ARG A 521 -28.41 19.19 19.91
C ARG A 521 -29.50 20.12 19.36
N VAL A 522 -29.21 20.84 18.28
CA VAL A 522 -30.19 21.67 17.56
C VAL A 522 -31.39 20.83 17.12
N SER A 523 -31.16 19.65 16.54
CA SER A 523 -32.25 18.74 16.15
C SER A 523 -33.12 18.30 17.34
N ALA A 524 -32.52 18.02 18.49
CA ALA A 524 -33.25 17.64 19.71
C ALA A 524 -34.07 18.81 20.27
N VAL A 525 -33.50 20.02 20.28
CA VAL A 525 -34.19 21.23 20.75
C VAL A 525 -35.36 21.60 19.84
N VAL A 526 -35.19 21.49 18.52
CA VAL A 526 -36.28 21.71 17.54
C VAL A 526 -37.44 20.74 17.77
N GLU A 527 -37.16 19.48 18.08
CA GLU A 527 -38.18 18.48 18.36
C GLU A 527 -38.90 18.74 19.69
N GLN A 528 -38.19 19.19 20.72
CA GLN A 528 -38.80 19.67 21.97
C GLN A 528 -39.69 20.89 21.73
N LEU A 529 -39.23 21.87 20.95
CA LEU A 529 -40.02 23.05 20.60
C LEU A 529 -41.31 22.66 19.86
N ARG A 530 -41.25 21.70 18.93
CA ARG A 530 -42.44 21.16 18.23
C ARG A 530 -43.46 20.50 19.16
N GLN A 531 -42.99 19.82 20.20
CA GLN A 531 -43.88 19.10 21.12
C GLN A 531 -44.66 20.03 22.04
N PHE A 532 -44.15 21.23 22.30
CA PHE A 532 -44.68 22.10 23.36
C PHE A 532 -45.04 23.54 22.94
N ASP A 533 -44.74 23.98 21.71
CA ASP A 533 -45.00 25.34 21.22
C ASP A 533 -45.86 25.30 19.94
N SER A 534 -47.18 25.55 20.06
CA SER A 534 -48.10 25.31 18.94
C SER A 534 -48.17 26.42 17.90
N ASP A 535 -47.84 27.69 18.25
CA ASP A 535 -48.03 28.81 17.31
C ASP A 535 -46.94 29.90 17.35
N ALA A 536 -46.29 30.18 18.49
CA ALA A 536 -45.41 31.35 18.61
C ALA A 536 -44.07 31.20 17.85
N ASN A 537 -43.57 29.97 17.76
CA ASN A 537 -42.24 29.67 17.20
C ASN A 537 -42.29 28.78 15.95
N ALA A 538 -43.47 28.54 15.38
CA ALA A 538 -43.67 27.60 14.26
C ALA A 538 -42.84 27.95 13.01
N GLU A 539 -42.67 29.23 12.72
CA GLU A 539 -41.88 29.70 11.57
C GLU A 539 -40.37 29.46 11.78
N ALA A 540 -39.83 29.79 12.95
CA ALA A 540 -38.43 29.52 13.30
C ALA A 540 -38.12 28.01 13.29
N ILE A 541 -39.03 27.19 13.85
CA ILE A 541 -38.95 25.73 13.83
C ILE A 541 -38.91 25.18 12.40
N SER A 542 -39.76 25.71 11.51
CA SER A 542 -39.81 25.29 10.10
C SER A 542 -38.52 25.60 9.36
N VAL A 543 -37.98 26.80 9.54
CA VAL A 543 -36.72 27.25 8.92
C VAL A 543 -35.54 26.38 9.36
N VAL A 544 -35.42 26.10 10.66
CA VAL A 544 -34.31 25.27 11.18
C VAL A 544 -34.49 23.80 10.78
N ALA A 545 -35.72 23.28 10.78
CA ALA A 545 -35.95 21.91 10.33
C ALA A 545 -35.61 21.70 8.84
N ALA A 546 -35.98 22.65 7.98
CA ALA A 546 -35.61 22.62 6.56
C ALA A 546 -34.09 22.64 6.38
N MET A 547 -33.39 23.50 7.14
CA MET A 547 -31.93 23.55 7.14
C MET A 547 -31.31 22.22 7.57
N LEU A 548 -31.82 21.57 8.63
CA LEU A 548 -31.32 20.28 9.09
C LEU A 548 -31.54 19.15 8.06
N ASP A 549 -32.68 19.14 7.36
CA ASP A 549 -32.99 18.11 6.36
C ASP A 549 -32.14 18.23 5.09
N ASP A 550 -31.76 19.46 4.73
CA ASP A 550 -30.85 19.76 3.62
C ASP A 550 -29.38 19.92 4.05
N HIS A 551 -29.07 19.72 5.34
CA HIS A 551 -27.73 19.96 5.86
C HIS A 551 -26.73 18.92 5.31
N PRO A 552 -25.61 19.34 4.66
CA PRO A 552 -24.69 18.43 3.98
C PRO A 552 -24.06 17.36 4.91
N TRP A 553 -23.95 17.68 6.20
CA TRP A 553 -23.39 16.80 7.24
C TRP A 553 -24.37 15.80 7.86
N ARG A 554 -25.64 15.77 7.44
CA ARG A 554 -26.65 14.79 7.93
C ARG A 554 -26.80 13.58 6.99
N ARG A 555 -26.27 13.68 5.76
CA ARG A 555 -26.28 12.63 4.71
C ARG A 555 -24.92 11.95 4.51
N ALA A 556 -23.88 12.40 5.21
CA ALA A 556 -22.55 11.81 5.26
C ALA A 556 -22.41 11.01 6.56
#